data_AF-A0A1B6E9S1-F1
#
_entry.id   AF-A0A1B6E9S1-F1
#
_cell.length_a   1.000
_cell.length_b   1.000
_cell.length_c   1.000
_cell.angle_alpha   90.00
_cell.angle_beta   90.00
_cell.angle_gamma   90.00
#
_symmetry.space_group_name_H-M   'P 1'
#
loop_
_entity.id
_entity.type
_entity.pdbx_description
1 polymer ?
#
loop_
_entity_poly.entity_id
_entity_poly.type
_entity_poly.pdbx_seq_one_letter_code
_entity_poly.pdbx_strand_id
1 'polypeptide(L)'
;MLLFNYQIKDGEYTKEVYSMIKDQQYNEAIQLLTSVNEGNPTSRACLSLLGYCYYYTQDFVNAANCYEQLTVLLPDEEDYLLNYSQALYQACLYEEALNVTAKIKSSSNYNNVMNIKVSILLLINNVLRILIFF
;
A
#
# COMPACT_ATOMS: atom_id res chain seq x y z
N MET A 1 -31.12 -10.06 -13.72
CA MET A 1 -29.74 -9.92 -13.21
C MET A 1 -29.81 -9.11 -11.94
N LEU A 2 -29.87 -9.78 -10.78
CA LEU A 2 -30.02 -9.11 -9.49
C LEU A 2 -28.65 -8.57 -9.05
N LEU A 3 -28.45 -7.27 -9.22
CA LEU A 3 -27.37 -6.54 -8.58
C LEU A 3 -27.70 -6.49 -7.09
N PHE A 4 -27.09 -7.37 -6.30
CA PHE A 4 -27.11 -7.24 -4.85
C PHE A 4 -26.31 -5.99 -4.50
N ASN A 5 -27.03 -4.87 -4.36
CA ASN A 5 -26.50 -3.63 -3.85
C ASN A 5 -26.34 -3.79 -2.33
N TYR A 6 -25.31 -4.54 -1.93
CA TYR A 6 -24.99 -4.74 -0.53
C TYR A 6 -24.26 -3.48 -0.06
N GLN A 7 -25.04 -2.50 0.44
CA GLN A 7 -24.48 -1.44 1.26
C GLN A 7 -24.01 -2.06 2.59
N ILE A 8 -22.85 -2.73 2.56
CA ILE A 8 -22.22 -3.21 3.79
C ILE A 8 -21.76 -1.97 4.55
N LYS A 9 -22.32 -1.77 5.75
CA LYS A 9 -21.89 -0.68 6.63
C LYS A 9 -20.43 -0.91 7.03
N ASP A 10 -19.67 0.18 7.14
CA ASP A 10 -18.29 0.13 7.62
C ASP A 10 -18.24 -0.67 8.94
N GLY A 11 -17.44 -1.75 8.95
CA GLY A 11 -17.22 -2.61 10.12
C GLY A 11 -17.88 -4.00 10.08
N GLU A 12 -18.84 -4.27 9.18
CA GLU A 12 -19.44 -5.61 9.08
C GLU A 12 -18.59 -6.58 8.24
N TYR A 13 -18.00 -6.12 7.13
CA TYR A 13 -17.12 -6.95 6.30
C TYR A 13 -15.73 -7.18 6.90
N THR A 14 -15.29 -6.34 7.84
CA THR A 14 -13.91 -6.35 8.32
C THR A 14 -13.57 -7.64 9.05
N LYS A 15 -14.50 -8.24 9.82
CA LYS A 15 -14.27 -9.51 10.52
C LYS A 15 -13.98 -10.66 9.55
N GLU A 16 -14.75 -10.75 8.47
CA GLU A 16 -14.57 -11.77 7.43
C GLU A 16 -13.23 -11.57 6.72
N VAL A 17 -12.92 -10.33 6.32
CA VAL A 17 -11.63 -9.98 5.71
C VAL A 17 -10.46 -10.28 6.65
N TYR A 18 -10.56 -9.99 7.95
CA TYR A 18 -9.51 -10.35 8.91
C TYR A 18 -9.32 -11.87 9.03
N SER A 19 -10.40 -12.66 8.93
CA SER A 19 -10.29 -14.12 8.88
C SER A 19 -9.56 -14.57 7.61
N MET A 20 -9.97 -14.06 6.45
CA MET A 20 -9.32 -14.36 5.16
C MET A 20 -7.83 -14.00 5.19
N ILE A 21 -7.48 -12.81 5.68
CA ILE A 21 -6.08 -12.37 5.81
C ILE A 21 -5.29 -13.30 6.74
N LYS A 22 -5.87 -13.69 7.89
CA LYS A 22 -5.22 -14.63 8.82
C LYS A 22 -4.97 -15.99 8.16
N ASP A 23 -5.89 -16.43 7.33
CA ASP A 23 -5.79 -17.68 6.56
C ASP A 23 -5.02 -17.52 5.24
N GLN A 24 -4.39 -16.34 5.02
CA GLN A 24 -3.61 -15.96 3.83
C GLN A 24 -4.39 -16.00 2.50
N GLN A 25 -5.71 -15.91 2.58
CA GLN A 25 -6.65 -15.84 1.46
C GLN A 25 -6.75 -14.40 0.91
N TYR A 26 -5.63 -13.86 0.47
CA TYR A 26 -5.53 -12.46 0.05
C TYR A 26 -6.35 -12.16 -1.20
N ASN A 27 -6.43 -13.10 -2.15
CA ASN A 27 -7.17 -12.90 -3.40
C ASN A 27 -8.68 -12.84 -3.16
N GLU A 28 -9.21 -13.71 -2.30
CA GLU A 28 -10.62 -13.69 -1.88
C GLU A 28 -10.95 -12.40 -1.14
N ALA A 29 -10.05 -11.97 -0.23
CA ALA A 29 -10.20 -10.70 0.46
C ALA A 29 -10.23 -9.50 -0.52
N ILE A 30 -9.37 -9.49 -1.54
CA ILE A 30 -9.35 -8.45 -2.58
C ILE A 30 -10.68 -8.41 -3.33
N GLN A 31 -11.24 -9.55 -3.73
CA GLN A 31 -12.53 -9.60 -4.45
C GLN A 31 -13.66 -8.98 -3.61
N LEU A 32 -13.76 -9.37 -2.34
CA LEU A 32 -14.75 -8.82 -1.42
C LEU A 32 -14.55 -7.31 -1.22
N LEU A 33 -13.32 -6.89 -0.89
CA LEU A 33 -12.99 -5.49 -0.62
C LEU A 33 -13.18 -4.59 -1.85
N THR A 34 -12.92 -5.09 -3.06
CA THR A 34 -13.16 -4.32 -4.30
C THR A 34 -14.64 -4.00 -4.45
N SER A 35 -15.52 -4.98 -4.21
CA SER A 35 -16.98 -4.76 -4.26
C SER A 35 -17.46 -3.78 -3.18
N VAL A 36 -16.86 -3.81 -1.98
CA VAL A 36 -17.17 -2.87 -0.91
C VAL A 36 -16.70 -1.46 -1.27
N ASN A 37 -15.51 -1.34 -1.87
CA ASN A 37 -14.93 -0.06 -2.27
C ASN A 37 -15.76 0.65 -3.34
N GLU A 38 -16.44 -0.08 -4.23
CA GLU A 38 -17.36 0.52 -5.22
C GLU A 38 -18.52 1.28 -4.54
N GLY A 39 -19.00 0.81 -3.39
CA GLY A 39 -20.06 1.45 -2.62
C GLY A 39 -19.58 2.61 -1.73
N ASN A 40 -18.33 2.56 -1.26
CA ASN A 40 -17.71 3.61 -0.44
C ASN A 40 -16.20 3.72 -0.73
N PRO A 41 -15.80 4.45 -1.78
CA PRO A 41 -14.41 4.48 -2.26
C PRO A 41 -13.44 5.20 -1.33
N THR A 42 -13.93 5.88 -0.29
CA THR A 42 -13.13 6.67 0.65
C THR A 42 -13.06 6.04 2.04
N SER A 43 -13.53 4.80 2.21
CA SER A 43 -13.47 4.11 3.50
C SER A 43 -12.00 3.82 3.88
N ARG A 44 -11.53 4.46 4.96
CA ARG A 44 -10.18 4.24 5.53
C ARG A 44 -9.89 2.76 5.74
N ALA A 45 -10.86 2.04 6.32
CA ALA A 45 -10.70 0.62 6.65
C ALA A 45 -10.63 -0.24 5.37
N CYS A 46 -11.51 0.03 4.39
CA CYS A 46 -11.50 -0.67 3.11
C CYS A 46 -10.16 -0.49 2.38
N LEU A 47 -9.73 0.76 2.19
CA LEU A 47 -8.47 1.08 1.50
C LEU A 47 -7.25 0.49 2.22
N SER A 48 -7.23 0.52 3.56
CA SER A 48 -6.10 -0.02 4.33
C SER A 48 -5.99 -1.54 4.17
N LEU A 49 -7.11 -2.26 4.28
CA LEU A 49 -7.13 -3.72 4.11
C LEU A 49 -6.85 -4.13 2.66
N LEU A 50 -7.38 -3.38 1.70
CA LEU A 50 -7.18 -3.65 0.28
C LEU A 50 -5.72 -3.42 -0.14
N GLY A 51 -5.12 -2.30 0.30
CA GLY A 51 -3.70 -2.02 0.10
C GLY A 51 -2.79 -3.07 0.74
N TYR A 52 -3.15 -3.56 1.92
CA TYR A 52 -2.43 -4.66 2.58
C TYR A 52 -2.51 -5.94 1.75
N CYS A 53 -3.70 -6.37 1.34
CA CYS A 53 -3.85 -7.58 0.53
C CYS A 53 -3.10 -7.48 -0.80
N TYR A 54 -3.19 -6.35 -1.51
CA TYR A 54 -2.42 -6.13 -2.74
C TYR A 54 -0.90 -6.21 -2.51
N TYR A 55 -0.41 -5.68 -1.39
CA TYR A 55 1.01 -5.77 -1.07
C TYR A 55 1.46 -7.23 -0.89
N TYR A 56 0.67 -8.06 -0.21
CA TYR A 56 1.00 -9.47 0.02
C TYR A 56 0.83 -10.35 -1.23
N THR A 57 -0.01 -9.95 -2.18
CA THR A 57 -0.09 -10.59 -3.51
C THR A 57 0.93 -10.03 -4.50
N GLN A 58 1.81 -9.13 -4.06
CA GLN A 58 2.85 -8.46 -4.86
C GLN A 58 2.30 -7.55 -5.98
N ASP A 59 1.03 -7.18 -5.90
CA ASP A 59 0.44 -6.14 -6.74
C ASP A 59 0.75 -4.75 -6.15
N PHE A 60 2.04 -4.40 -6.19
CA PHE A 60 2.56 -3.23 -5.49
C PHE A 60 2.02 -1.91 -6.05
N VAL A 61 1.64 -1.87 -7.34
CA VAL A 61 1.04 -0.68 -7.96
C VAL A 61 -0.35 -0.43 -7.37
N ASN A 62 -1.21 -1.45 -7.29
CA ASN A 62 -2.52 -1.27 -6.68
C ASN A 62 -2.44 -1.03 -5.17
N ALA A 63 -1.46 -1.62 -4.48
CA ALA A 63 -1.16 -1.28 -3.10
C ALA A 63 -0.80 0.21 -2.95
N ALA A 64 0.10 0.71 -3.80
CA ALA A 64 0.51 2.11 -3.80
C ALA A 64 -0.67 3.06 -4.04
N ASN A 65 -1.57 2.74 -4.99
CA ASN A 65 -2.78 3.52 -5.25
C ASN A 65 -3.74 3.59 -4.04
N CYS A 66 -3.86 2.50 -3.27
CA CYS A 66 -4.65 2.50 -2.04
C CYS A 66 -4.04 3.41 -0.97
N TYR A 67 -2.72 3.31 -0.76
CA TYR A 67 -2.03 4.11 0.24
C TYR A 67 -1.94 5.59 -0.15
N GLU A 68 -1.80 5.91 -1.44
CA GLU A 68 -1.86 7.30 -1.92
C GLU A 68 -3.18 7.95 -1.52
N GLN A 69 -4.32 7.30 -1.78
CA GLN A 69 -5.64 7.79 -1.36
C GLN A 69 -5.72 7.99 0.16
N LEU A 70 -5.17 7.07 0.94
CA LEU A 70 -5.12 7.20 2.41
C LEU A 70 -4.30 8.41 2.87
N THR A 71 -3.19 8.74 2.18
CA THR A 71 -2.38 9.93 2.50
C THR A 71 -3.12 11.24 2.20
N VAL A 72 -4.04 11.24 1.24
CA VAL A 72 -4.91 12.39 0.95
C VAL A 72 -6.01 12.52 2.00
N LEU A 73 -6.61 11.40 2.41
CA LEU A 73 -7.69 11.38 3.42
C LEU A 73 -7.19 11.71 4.83
N LEU A 74 -5.98 11.26 5.18
CA LEU A 74 -5.40 11.32 6.53
C LEU A 74 -3.95 11.83 6.43
N PRO A 75 -3.75 13.12 6.10
CA PRO A 75 -2.41 13.67 5.84
C PRO A 75 -1.50 13.70 7.07
N ASP A 76 -2.08 13.64 8.28
CA ASP A 76 -1.34 13.66 9.55
C ASP A 76 -0.88 12.26 10.01
N GLU A 77 -1.37 11.18 9.36
CA GLU A 77 -1.02 9.80 9.69
C GLU A 77 0.16 9.33 8.83
N GLU A 78 1.37 9.55 9.34
CA GLU A 78 2.60 9.24 8.59
C GLU A 78 2.81 7.74 8.31
N ASP A 79 2.14 6.85 9.03
CA ASP A 79 2.20 5.42 8.74
C ASP A 79 1.66 5.08 7.34
N TYR A 80 0.70 5.87 6.83
CA TYR A 80 0.26 5.72 5.44
C TYR A 80 1.28 6.22 4.43
N LEU A 81 2.03 7.29 4.74
CA LEU A 81 3.16 7.72 3.91
C LEU A 81 4.25 6.64 3.88
N LEU A 82 4.52 5.99 5.01
CA LEU A 82 5.49 4.91 5.07
C LEU A 82 5.05 3.72 4.20
N ASN A 83 3.83 3.23 4.40
CA ASN A 83 3.28 2.13 3.60
C ASN A 83 3.25 2.47 2.09
N TYR A 84 2.89 3.72 1.75
CA TYR A 84 2.92 4.20 0.36
C TYR A 84 4.33 4.17 -0.22
N SER A 85 5.32 4.73 0.49
CA SER A 85 6.71 4.73 0.04
C SER A 85 7.28 3.31 -0.13
N GLN A 86 6.88 2.38 0.74
CA GLN A 86 7.30 0.99 0.68
C GLN A 86 6.66 0.26 -0.51
N ALA A 87 5.37 0.50 -0.79
CA ALA A 87 4.71 -0.04 -1.97
C ALA A 87 5.34 0.49 -3.27
N LEU A 88 5.63 1.79 -3.35
CA LEU A 88 6.33 2.39 -4.49
C LEU A 88 7.73 1.79 -4.69
N TYR A 89 8.49 1.59 -3.60
CA TYR A 89 9.79 0.93 -3.66
C TYR A 89 9.70 -0.48 -4.25
N GLN A 90 8.75 -1.30 -3.77
CA GLN A 90 8.55 -2.66 -4.29
C GLN A 90 8.05 -2.68 -5.74
N ALA A 91 7.31 -1.64 -6.15
CA ALA A 91 6.89 -1.43 -7.54
C ALA A 91 8.02 -0.92 -8.46
N CYS A 92 9.25 -0.79 -7.96
CA CYS A 92 10.40 -0.18 -8.64
C CYS A 92 10.22 1.31 -9.01
N LEU A 93 9.25 2.00 -8.40
CA LEU A 93 8.98 3.43 -8.58
C LEU A 93 9.82 4.23 -7.58
N TYR A 94 11.14 4.20 -7.79
CA TYR A 94 12.12 4.63 -6.79
C TYR A 94 12.14 6.15 -6.57
N GLU A 95 11.94 6.94 -7.62
CA GLU A 95 11.94 8.41 -7.51
C GLU A 95 10.75 8.88 -6.68
N GLU A 96 9.58 8.31 -6.97
CA GLU A 96 8.34 8.55 -6.24
C GLU A 96 8.47 8.10 -4.78
N ALA A 97 9.04 6.90 -4.54
CA ALA A 97 9.28 6.41 -3.19
C ALA A 97 10.16 7.39 -2.39
N LEU A 98 11.26 7.89 -2.98
CA LEU A 98 12.12 8.89 -2.34
C LEU A 98 11.37 10.19 -2.02
N ASN A 99 10.56 10.68 -2.97
CA ASN A 99 9.74 11.88 -2.78
C ASN A 99 8.75 11.72 -1.62
N VAL A 100 8.11 10.56 -1.49
CA VAL A 100 7.19 10.29 -0.38
C VAL A 100 7.95 10.19 0.95
N THR A 101 9.09 9.49 1.00
CA THR A 101 9.88 9.41 2.24
C THR A 101 10.38 10.77 2.74
N ALA A 102 10.55 11.76 1.86
CA ALA A 102 10.93 13.12 2.25
C ALA A 102 9.82 13.87 2.99
N LYS A 103 8.56 13.42 2.89
CA LYS A 103 7.41 14.00 3.57
C LYS A 103 7.24 13.49 5.01
N ILE A 104 7.87 12.36 5.35
CA ILE A 104 7.80 11.72 6.68
C ILE A 104 8.75 12.47 7.63
N LYS A 105 8.22 13.01 8.73
CA LYS A 105 8.97 13.86 9.68
C LYS A 105 9.14 13.19 11.05
N SER A 106 8.31 12.21 11.40
CA SER A 106 8.36 11.56 12.70
C SER A 106 9.67 10.80 12.91
N SER A 107 10.21 10.90 14.12
CA SER A 107 11.39 10.16 14.53
C SER A 107 11.13 8.66 14.68
N SER A 108 9.88 8.25 14.91
CA SER A 108 9.49 6.83 15.01
C SER A 108 9.74 6.07 13.71
N ASN A 109 9.53 6.72 12.56
CA ASN A 109 9.70 6.10 11.24
C ASN A 109 11.11 6.30 10.63
N TYR A 110 12.04 6.92 11.37
CA TYR A 110 13.38 7.24 10.88
C TYR A 110 14.14 6.03 10.31
N ASN A 111 14.16 4.92 11.05
CA ASN A 111 14.88 3.71 10.62
C ASN A 111 14.28 3.10 9.35
N ASN A 112 12.95 3.07 9.24
CA ASN A 112 12.25 2.54 8.07
C ASN A 112 12.53 3.38 6.83
N VAL A 113 12.45 4.70 6.97
CA VAL A 113 12.79 5.66 5.91
C VAL A 113 14.24 5.50 5.47
N MET A 114 15.18 5.40 6.42
CA MET A 114 16.59 5.22 6.10
C MET A 114 16.85 3.91 5.34
N ASN A 115 16.22 2.81 5.78
CA ASN A 115 16.34 1.51 5.11
C ASN A 115 15.86 1.56 3.65
N ILE A 116 14.72 2.20 3.38
CA ILE A 116 14.21 2.37 2.00
C ILE A 116 15.21 3.17 1.17
N LYS A 117 15.66 4.34 1.67
CA LYS A 117 16.61 5.21 0.95
C LYS A 117 17.92 4.51 0.62
N VAL A 118 18.50 3.80 1.59
CA VAL A 118 19.75 3.04 1.40
C VAL A 118 19.55 1.92 0.38
N SER A 119 18.44 1.20 0.45
CA SER A 119 18.15 0.10 -0.48
C SER A 119 18.05 0.61 -1.93
N ILE A 120 17.36 1.73 -2.15
CA ILE A 120 17.27 2.39 -3.45
C ILE A 120 18.67 2.80 -3.96
N LEU A 121 19.47 3.45 -3.12
CA LEU A 121 20.82 3.90 -3.50
C LEU A 121 21.73 2.73 -3.89
N LEU A 122 21.67 1.62 -3.14
CA LEU A 122 22.44 0.41 -3.46
C LEU A 122 22.03 -0.20 -4.80
N LEU A 123 20.73 -0.24 -5.10
CA LEU A 123 20.23 -0.73 -6.38
C LEU A 123 20.73 0.14 -7.54
N ILE A 124 20.61 1.47 -7.44
CA ILE A 124 21.07 2.41 -8.47
C ILE A 124 22.58 2.29 -8.69
N ASN A 125 23.37 2.24 -7.61
CA ASN A 125 24.82 2.13 -7.71
C ASN A 125 25.27 0.79 -8.32
N ASN A 126 24.59 -0.31 -7.99
CA ASN A 126 24.89 -1.63 -8.58
C ASN A 126 24.56 -1.66 -10.08
N VAL A 127 23.44 -1.06 -10.50
CA VAL A 127 23.07 -0.95 -11.92
C VAL A 127 24.09 -0.10 -12.69
N LEU A 128 24.50 1.05 -12.15
CA LEU A 128 25.55 1.90 -12.73
C LEU A 128 26.87 1.15 -12.87
N ARG A 129 27.24 0.36 -11.85
CA ARG A 129 28.46 -0.44 -11.91
C ARG A 129 28.40 -1.46 -13.03
N ILE A 130 27.28 -2.17 -13.21
CA ILE A 130 27.13 -3.14 -14.31
C ILE A 130 27.26 -2.43 -15.67
N LEU A 131 26.63 -1.28 -15.86
CA LEU A 131 26.64 -0.55 -17.14
C LEU A 131 27.99 0.08 -17.50
N ILE A 132 28.87 0.36 -16.53
CA ILE A 132 30.21 0.93 -16.76
C ILE A 132 31.25 -0.17 -17.05
N PHE A 133 30.96 -1.43 -16.70
CA PHE A 133 31.87 -2.57 -16.92
C PHE A 133 31.50 -3.44 -18.15
N PHE A 134 30.60 -2.96 -19.02
CA PHE A 134 30.35 -3.48 -20.38
C PHE A 134 30.65 -2.41 -21.42
#